data_AF-A0A9Q3BBL0-F1
#
_entry.id   AF-A0A9Q3BBL0-F1
#
_cell.length_a   1.000
_cell.length_b   1.000
_cell.length_c   1.000
_cell.angle_alpha   90.00
_cell.angle_beta   90.00
_cell.angle_gamma   90.00
#
_symmetry.space_group_name_H-M   'P 1'
#
loop_
_entity.id
_entity.type
_entity.pdbx_description
1 polymer ?
#
loop_
_entity_poly.entity_id
_entity_poly.type
_entity_poly.pdbx_seq_one_letter_code
_entity_poly.pdbx_strand_id
1 'polypeptide(L)'
;MSLSALANLISNSVMTIEKAIIESVKKTHHHHKNHRFQPVTPYEVLEAVDLIVAACAELTSKVQDSTGFVCKLALGFNVSSAIRVAVEGHLPEILREAGPDGLDIKEIASRCDANPDRLQRIMRLLVSHHIFTSPKKGRFANNRHSLALDTGKPFQDLPRELNSEKYMGPNTLPALIAHSTDEMFKSSSYLTECILEPSNSRLFFGDQSPFSHAFETGMDFQTFLQLSFDQEVRLRRFIAATECLSRIGASDQGLSGYNWSTMGNGLLVDIAGGVGHVALSLAQSFPNLRIVLQDRSEVITLAQAFWQKNFPQAIYTKRVMLEPHNLFDRQTRKGAKVFFVRFVIREWNDEQAIKILKNLSDASSSATKLILVERTVTNWSLDSVHECPLQTLELLKGVKVPKNVQSSFCHDIDHPQVLEETGRPLMDLLDAQLMLYGSGRERTLEELVVILNEANWKVERINRPGTSSLTQLTCRRILKTDDADSWVGGWDKKPISGDQVVPSNKVNISQETDKTCENMVKSAEDSQIPGLEQTETKKIQSNEENETKEPIFPIEAEENNLNSPD
;
A
#
# COMPACT_ATOMS: atom_id res chain seq x y z
N MET A 1 18.50 10.81 23.72
CA MET A 1 19.73 10.32 24.43
C MET A 1 20.97 11.23 24.24
N SER A 2 22.06 11.07 25.01
CA SER A 2 23.35 11.78 24.75
C SER A 2 24.15 11.11 23.61
N LEU A 3 25.11 11.81 22.98
CA LEU A 3 25.93 11.22 21.91
C LEU A 3 26.67 9.95 22.36
N SER A 4 27.27 9.97 23.55
CA SER A 4 27.95 8.80 24.12
C SER A 4 26.98 7.65 24.42
N ALA A 5 25.76 7.96 24.86
CA ALA A 5 24.74 6.94 25.10
C ALA A 5 24.29 6.26 23.79
N LEU A 6 24.14 7.04 22.71
CA LEU A 6 23.84 6.50 21.37
C LEU A 6 24.98 5.62 20.84
N ALA A 7 26.23 6.06 20.97
CA ALA A 7 27.39 5.27 20.56
C ALA A 7 27.51 3.94 21.34
N ASN A 8 27.23 3.97 22.65
CA ASN A 8 27.21 2.76 23.47
C ASN A 8 26.06 1.83 23.06
N LEU A 9 24.88 2.36 22.77
CA LEU A 9 23.74 1.57 22.29
C LEU A 9 24.06 0.88 20.97
N ILE A 10 24.63 1.59 20.00
CA ILE A 10 25.07 1.03 18.72
C ILE A 10 26.08 -0.10 18.97
N SER A 11 27.10 0.14 19.80
CA SER A 11 28.15 -0.83 20.10
C SER A 11 27.59 -2.11 20.76
N ASN A 12 26.67 -1.96 21.72
CA ASN A 12 26.02 -3.07 22.40
C ASN A 12 25.17 -3.91 21.44
N SER A 13 24.38 -3.26 20.59
CA SER A 13 23.57 -3.94 19.59
C SER A 13 24.42 -4.66 18.53
N VAL A 14 25.55 -4.09 18.11
CA VAL A 14 26.51 -4.76 17.22
C VAL A 14 27.04 -6.05 17.86
N MET A 15 27.45 -6.01 19.13
CA MET A 15 27.90 -7.21 19.85
C MET A 15 26.83 -8.31 19.89
N THR A 16 25.55 -7.94 20.08
CA THR A 16 24.43 -8.89 20.04
C THR A 16 24.32 -9.59 18.67
N ILE A 17 24.40 -8.83 17.58
CA ILE A 17 24.34 -9.37 16.21
C ILE A 17 25.54 -10.28 15.93
N GLU A 18 26.75 -9.83 16.24
CA GLU A 18 27.98 -10.61 16.01
C GLU A 18 27.98 -11.93 16.79
N LYS A 19 27.53 -11.91 18.06
CA LYS A 19 27.36 -13.11 18.87
C LYS A 19 26.39 -14.09 18.22
N ALA A 20 25.24 -13.62 17.74
CA ALA A 20 24.25 -14.47 17.07
C ALA A 20 24.78 -15.08 15.76
N ILE A 21 25.58 -14.33 14.98
CA ILE A 21 26.26 -14.84 13.78
C ILE A 21 27.22 -15.97 14.15
N ILE A 22 28.08 -15.78 15.17
CA ILE A 22 29.03 -16.79 15.64
C ILE A 22 28.30 -18.07 16.07
N GLU A 23 27.20 -17.94 16.82
CA GLU A 23 26.39 -19.08 17.26
C GLU A 23 25.72 -19.82 16.10
N SER A 24 25.25 -19.10 15.08
CA SER A 24 24.67 -19.68 13.86
C SER A 24 25.68 -20.50 13.06
N VAL A 25 26.90 -19.98 12.90
CA VAL A 25 28.01 -20.69 12.24
C VAL A 25 28.40 -21.98 13.00
N LYS A 26 28.41 -21.94 14.34
CA LYS A 26 28.64 -23.15 15.17
C LYS A 26 27.56 -24.21 15.00
N LYS A 27 26.28 -23.82 14.89
CA LYS A 27 25.15 -24.75 14.71
C LYS A 27 25.13 -25.39 13.31
N THR A 28 25.54 -24.66 12.28
CA THR A 28 25.62 -25.19 10.90
C THR A 28 26.72 -26.25 10.73
N HIS A 29 27.78 -26.22 11.55
CA HIS A 29 28.78 -27.31 11.59
C HIS A 29 28.29 -28.63 12.21
N HIS A 30 27.13 -28.65 12.89
CA HIS A 30 26.61 -29.83 13.60
C HIS A 30 25.36 -30.48 13.00
N HIS A 31 24.75 -29.89 11.96
CA HIS A 31 23.57 -30.46 11.32
C HIS A 31 23.78 -30.71 9.82
N HIS A 32 24.23 -31.92 9.50
CA HIS A 32 23.95 -32.55 8.21
C HIS A 32 22.67 -33.37 8.31
N LYS A 33 21.74 -33.09 7.38
CA LYS A 33 20.55 -33.85 6.95
C LYS A 33 19.20 -33.46 7.59
N ASN A 34 18.30 -33.11 6.66
CA ASN A 34 16.84 -33.15 6.71
C ASN A 34 16.12 -32.14 7.62
N HIS A 35 15.91 -30.92 7.10
CA HIS A 35 14.60 -30.30 6.84
C HIS A 35 14.83 -28.85 6.38
N ARG A 36 14.28 -28.47 5.22
CA ARG A 36 14.30 -27.07 4.73
C ARG A 36 13.27 -26.25 5.53
N PHE A 37 13.62 -25.85 6.75
CA PHE A 37 13.06 -24.64 7.34
C PHE A 37 14.05 -23.51 7.07
N GLN A 38 13.60 -22.40 6.47
CA GLN A 38 14.43 -21.20 6.45
C GLN A 38 14.68 -20.77 7.90
N PRO A 39 15.92 -20.52 8.33
CA PRO A 39 16.18 -20.10 9.69
C PRO A 39 15.50 -18.74 9.93
N VAL A 40 14.58 -18.70 10.88
CA VAL A 40 13.96 -17.46 11.34
C VAL A 40 15.04 -16.68 12.10
N THR A 41 15.28 -15.44 11.69
CA THR A 41 16.20 -14.54 12.41
C THR A 41 15.72 -14.38 13.85
N PRO A 42 16.57 -14.63 14.87
CA PRO A 42 16.19 -14.47 16.27
C PRO A 42 15.67 -13.07 16.56
N TYR A 43 14.71 -12.96 17.47
CA TYR A 43 14.09 -11.69 17.83
C TYR A 43 15.14 -10.67 18.31
N GLU A 44 16.10 -11.11 19.13
CA GLU A 44 17.13 -10.23 19.69
C GLU A 44 18.00 -9.61 18.58
N VAL A 45 18.18 -10.32 17.46
CA VAL A 45 18.93 -9.81 16.30
C VAL A 45 18.12 -8.77 15.53
N LEU A 46 16.82 -8.99 15.34
CA LEU A 46 15.94 -8.02 14.69
C LEU A 46 15.84 -6.73 15.50
N GLU A 47 15.65 -6.86 16.82
CA GLU A 47 15.61 -5.73 17.75
C GLU A 47 16.95 -4.97 17.79
N ALA A 48 18.08 -5.67 17.83
CA ALA A 48 19.41 -5.03 17.76
C ALA A 48 19.62 -4.25 16.45
N VAL A 49 19.14 -4.77 15.31
CA VAL A 49 19.19 -4.05 14.02
C VAL A 49 18.35 -2.78 14.07
N ASP A 50 17.11 -2.88 14.54
CA ASP A 50 16.20 -1.72 14.67
C ASP A 50 16.82 -0.65 15.58
N LEU A 51 17.45 -1.06 16.70
CA LEU A 51 18.16 -0.15 17.62
C LEU A 51 19.34 0.56 16.96
N ILE A 52 20.15 -0.14 16.18
CA ILE A 52 21.29 0.48 15.47
C ILE A 52 20.76 1.52 14.47
N VAL A 53 19.75 1.17 13.68
CA VAL A 53 19.19 2.07 12.67
C VAL A 53 18.63 3.33 13.32
N ALA A 54 17.82 3.18 14.38
CA ALA A 54 17.25 4.28 15.13
C ALA A 54 18.33 5.17 15.79
N ALA A 55 19.29 4.55 16.48
CA ALA A 55 20.38 5.28 17.14
C ALA A 55 21.29 6.01 16.14
N CYS A 56 21.56 5.42 14.96
CA CYS A 56 22.30 6.08 13.88
C CYS A 56 21.53 7.28 13.31
N ALA A 57 20.20 7.18 13.19
CA ALA A 57 19.36 8.29 12.75
C ALA A 57 19.37 9.44 13.76
N GLU A 58 19.18 9.16 15.06
CA GLU A 58 19.26 10.18 16.12
C GLU A 58 20.68 10.77 16.22
N LEU A 59 21.72 9.94 16.07
CA LEU A 59 23.10 10.41 16.09
C LEU A 59 23.37 11.37 14.92
N THR A 60 22.92 11.00 13.71
CA THR A 60 23.05 11.83 12.50
C THR A 60 22.32 13.16 12.66
N SER A 61 21.09 13.16 13.19
CA SER A 61 20.32 14.40 13.37
C SER A 61 20.94 15.35 14.39
N LYS A 62 21.70 14.83 15.38
CA LYS A 62 22.38 15.64 16.40
C LYS A 62 23.72 16.21 15.97
N VAL A 63 24.44 15.52 15.08
CA VAL A 63 25.79 15.93 14.66
C VAL A 63 25.80 16.76 13.38
N GLN A 64 24.77 16.64 12.55
CA GLN A 64 24.65 17.42 11.32
C GLN A 64 24.18 18.85 11.63
N ASP A 65 24.64 19.83 10.85
CA ASP A 65 24.13 21.18 10.94
C ASP A 65 22.64 21.23 10.52
N SER A 66 21.83 22.01 11.23
CA SER A 66 20.38 22.03 11.01
C SER A 66 19.99 22.42 9.58
N THR A 67 20.69 23.39 8.98
CA THR A 67 20.43 23.86 7.61
C THR A 67 20.67 22.74 6.60
N GLY A 68 21.86 22.13 6.64
CA GLY A 68 22.21 21.01 5.77
C GLY A 68 21.32 19.80 5.97
N PHE A 69 20.90 19.52 7.21
CA PHE A 69 19.96 18.45 7.53
C PHE A 69 18.59 18.66 6.86
N VAL A 70 17.98 19.84 7.06
CA VAL A 70 16.68 20.17 6.46
C VAL A 70 16.76 20.21 4.93
N CYS A 71 17.78 20.87 4.35
CA CYS A 71 17.96 20.93 2.91
C CYS A 71 18.13 19.53 2.27
N LYS A 72 18.89 18.64 2.93
CA LYS A 72 19.05 17.26 2.45
C LYS A 72 17.72 16.50 2.40
N LEU A 73 16.89 16.64 3.43
CA LEU A 73 15.56 16.02 3.47
C LEU A 73 14.63 16.63 2.41
N ALA A 74 14.59 17.95 2.30
CA ALA A 74 13.78 18.66 1.31
C ALA A 74 14.14 18.28 -0.14
N LEU A 75 15.41 17.99 -0.42
CA LEU A 75 15.89 17.53 -1.74
C LEU A 75 15.82 16.01 -1.92
N GLY A 76 15.35 15.25 -0.92
CA GLY A 76 15.27 13.79 -0.93
C GLY A 76 14.43 13.22 -2.08
N PHE A 77 13.49 14.02 -2.61
CA PHE A 77 12.67 13.68 -3.78
C PHE A 77 13.50 13.31 -5.03
N ASN A 78 14.71 13.86 -5.14
CA ASN A 78 15.65 13.51 -6.21
C ASN A 78 16.13 12.05 -6.11
N VAL A 79 16.28 11.53 -4.89
CA VAL A 79 16.67 10.13 -4.66
C VAL A 79 15.53 9.20 -5.07
N SER A 80 14.28 9.52 -4.67
CA SER A 80 13.09 8.77 -5.09
C SER A 80 12.96 8.71 -6.61
N SER A 81 13.19 9.84 -7.28
CA SER A 81 13.17 9.93 -8.75
C SER A 81 14.29 9.11 -9.40
N ALA A 82 15.50 9.13 -8.82
CA ALA A 82 16.63 8.34 -9.30
C ALA A 82 16.40 6.83 -9.14
N ILE A 83 15.77 6.39 -8.04
CA ILE A 83 15.40 4.98 -7.84
C ILE A 83 14.42 4.55 -8.94
N ARG A 84 13.45 5.39 -9.29
CA ARG A 84 12.53 5.12 -10.40
C ARG A 84 13.27 4.95 -11.73
N VAL A 85 14.23 5.82 -12.04
CA VAL A 85 15.07 5.67 -13.24
C VAL A 85 15.79 4.33 -13.23
N ALA A 86 16.30 3.88 -12.07
CA ALA A 86 16.94 2.58 -11.96
C ALA A 86 15.99 1.41 -12.22
N VAL A 87 14.78 1.47 -11.66
CA VAL A 87 13.74 0.46 -11.89
C VAL A 87 13.30 0.46 -13.35
N GLU A 88 12.89 1.61 -13.90
CA GLU A 88 12.36 1.71 -15.28
C GLU A 88 13.41 1.49 -16.36
N GLY A 89 14.67 1.88 -16.11
CA GLY A 89 15.80 1.57 -16.98
C GLY A 89 16.33 0.14 -16.86
N HIS A 90 15.71 -0.72 -16.03
CA HIS A 90 16.14 -2.11 -15.79
C HIS A 90 17.61 -2.25 -15.37
N LEU A 91 18.11 -1.25 -14.62
CA LEU A 91 19.52 -1.18 -14.24
C LEU A 91 19.96 -2.35 -13.34
N PRO A 92 19.15 -2.82 -12.36
CA PRO A 92 19.49 -4.01 -11.58
C PRO A 92 19.73 -5.23 -12.46
N GLU A 93 18.86 -5.48 -13.44
CA GLU A 93 18.96 -6.66 -14.31
C GLU A 93 20.16 -6.56 -15.26
N ILE A 94 20.36 -5.39 -15.89
CA ILE A 94 21.53 -5.13 -16.74
C ILE A 94 22.84 -5.40 -15.97
N LEU A 95 22.92 -4.92 -14.72
CA LEU A 95 24.13 -5.04 -13.90
C LEU A 95 24.27 -6.42 -13.23
N ARG A 96 23.17 -7.18 -13.09
CA ARG A 96 23.23 -8.56 -12.56
C ARG A 96 23.98 -9.46 -13.54
N GLU A 97 23.72 -9.32 -14.84
CA GLU A 97 24.42 -10.08 -15.89
C GLU A 97 25.91 -9.71 -15.98
N ALA A 98 26.27 -8.49 -15.62
CA ALA A 98 27.66 -8.01 -15.65
C ALA A 98 28.52 -8.49 -14.45
N GLY A 99 27.88 -8.91 -13.35
CA GLY A 99 28.58 -9.37 -12.16
C GLY A 99 29.26 -8.24 -11.35
N PRO A 100 30.16 -8.61 -10.41
CA PRO A 100 30.71 -7.67 -9.41
C PRO A 100 31.62 -6.59 -9.99
N ASP A 101 32.22 -6.83 -11.16
CA ASP A 101 33.06 -5.85 -11.85
C ASP A 101 32.24 -4.70 -12.47
N GLY A 102 30.94 -4.92 -12.69
CA GLY A 102 30.04 -3.93 -13.27
C GLY A 102 30.26 -3.65 -14.75
N LEU A 103 29.60 -2.61 -15.27
CA LEU A 103 29.72 -2.11 -16.65
C LEU A 103 30.13 -0.64 -16.68
N ASP A 104 30.73 -0.22 -17.80
CA ASP A 104 30.96 1.21 -18.06
C ASP A 104 29.64 1.94 -18.30
N ILE A 105 29.56 3.21 -17.89
CA ILE A 105 28.33 4.01 -18.04
C ILE A 105 27.80 4.07 -19.47
N LYS A 106 28.68 4.06 -20.49
CA LYS A 106 28.25 4.09 -21.90
C LYS A 106 27.57 2.78 -22.31
N GLU A 107 28.06 1.66 -21.79
CA GLU A 107 27.46 0.33 -22.04
C GLU A 107 26.10 0.21 -21.36
N ILE A 108 25.97 0.69 -20.12
CA ILE A 108 24.69 0.71 -19.40
C ILE A 108 23.68 1.57 -20.17
N ALA A 109 24.09 2.80 -20.51
CA ALA A 109 23.25 3.77 -21.21
C ALA A 109 22.77 3.25 -22.57
N SER A 110 23.62 2.55 -23.32
CA SER A 110 23.23 1.93 -24.60
C SER A 110 22.19 0.82 -24.45
N ARG A 111 22.15 0.12 -23.30
CA ARG A 111 21.19 -0.97 -23.07
C ARG A 111 19.81 -0.46 -22.65
N CYS A 112 19.76 0.63 -21.88
CA CYS A 112 18.50 1.24 -21.43
C CYS A 112 18.06 2.46 -22.25
N ASP A 113 18.69 2.70 -23.40
CA ASP A 113 18.41 3.83 -24.29
C ASP A 113 18.44 5.20 -23.60
N ALA A 114 19.45 5.38 -22.73
CA ALA A 114 19.62 6.60 -21.95
C ALA A 114 20.79 7.45 -22.47
N ASN A 115 20.75 8.76 -22.21
CA ASN A 115 21.93 9.60 -22.37
C ASN A 115 22.98 9.26 -21.29
N PRO A 116 24.24 8.94 -21.67
CA PRO A 116 25.25 8.45 -20.73
C PRO A 116 25.62 9.47 -19.66
N ASP A 117 25.71 10.76 -19.99
CA ASP A 117 26.09 11.80 -19.03
C ASP A 117 24.98 12.05 -17.99
N ARG A 118 23.72 12.05 -18.43
CA ARG A 118 22.55 12.15 -17.53
C ARG A 118 22.46 10.92 -16.63
N LEU A 119 22.59 9.72 -17.20
CA LEU A 119 22.57 8.48 -16.43
C LEU A 119 23.72 8.42 -15.42
N GLN A 120 24.91 8.93 -15.76
CA GLN A 120 26.04 8.97 -14.84
C GLN A 120 25.72 9.78 -13.58
N ARG A 121 25.01 10.90 -13.72
CA ARG A 121 24.59 11.74 -12.58
C ARG A 121 23.61 10.99 -11.67
N ILE A 122 22.64 10.27 -12.26
CA ILE A 122 21.71 9.41 -11.53
C ILE A 122 22.46 8.31 -10.78
N MET A 123 23.36 7.58 -11.45
CA MET A 123 24.13 6.51 -10.83
C MET A 123 25.03 7.02 -9.70
N ARG A 124 25.65 8.20 -9.84
CA ARG A 124 26.41 8.84 -8.76
C ARG A 124 25.54 9.14 -7.54
N LEU A 125 24.33 9.65 -7.75
CA LEU A 125 23.39 9.93 -6.66
C LEU A 125 22.97 8.64 -5.94
N LEU A 126 22.68 7.58 -6.68
CA LEU A 126 22.29 6.30 -6.09
C LEU A 126 23.46 5.66 -5.31
N VAL A 127 24.67 5.68 -5.86
CA VAL A 127 25.87 5.18 -5.18
C VAL A 127 26.13 5.94 -3.88
N SER A 128 25.95 7.26 -3.85
CA SER A 128 26.10 8.05 -2.60
C SER A 128 25.02 7.76 -1.57
N HIS A 129 23.90 7.16 -1.98
CA HIS A 129 22.82 6.68 -1.11
C HIS A 129 22.87 5.16 -0.90
N HIS A 130 24.00 4.52 -1.21
CA HIS A 130 24.24 3.09 -1.04
C HIS A 130 23.29 2.18 -1.84
N ILE A 131 22.72 2.68 -2.93
CA ILE A 131 21.96 1.92 -3.92
C ILE A 131 22.88 1.82 -5.14
N PHE A 132 23.42 0.63 -5.45
CA PHE A 132 24.58 0.39 -6.33
C PHE A 132 25.96 0.72 -5.71
N THR A 133 27.02 0.26 -6.39
CA THR A 133 28.43 0.56 -6.07
C THR A 133 29.21 0.96 -7.33
N SER A 134 30.38 1.58 -7.16
CA SER A 134 31.29 1.99 -8.23
C SER A 134 32.66 1.34 -8.02
N PRO A 135 32.88 0.10 -8.52
CA PRO A 135 34.10 -0.65 -8.24
C PRO A 135 35.34 -0.04 -8.90
N LYS A 136 35.17 0.65 -10.04
CA LYS A 136 36.21 1.36 -10.78
C LYS A 136 35.65 2.67 -11.31
N LYS A 137 36.50 3.66 -11.53
CA LYS A 137 36.10 4.96 -12.11
C LYS A 137 35.32 4.74 -13.41
N GLY A 138 34.08 5.24 -13.46
CA GLY A 138 33.20 5.13 -14.64
C GLY A 138 32.40 3.84 -14.73
N ARG A 139 32.67 2.84 -13.87
CA ARG A 139 31.95 1.57 -13.85
C ARG A 139 31.02 1.47 -12.66
N PHE A 140 29.86 0.85 -12.85
CA PHE A 140 28.85 0.67 -11.81
C PHE A 140 28.47 -0.80 -11.71
N ALA A 141 28.21 -1.26 -10.50
CA ALA A 141 27.79 -2.64 -10.21
C ALA A 141 26.67 -2.66 -9.18
N ASN A 142 25.98 -3.80 -9.13
CA ASN A 142 24.95 -4.05 -8.13
C ASN A 142 25.53 -4.18 -6.71
N ASN A 143 24.73 -3.82 -5.71
CA ASN A 143 24.95 -4.16 -4.32
C ASN A 143 23.68 -4.80 -3.73
N ARG A 144 23.66 -5.11 -2.42
CA ARG A 144 22.50 -5.76 -1.79
C ARG A 144 21.18 -4.98 -1.92
N HIS A 145 21.23 -3.66 -1.97
CA HIS A 145 20.04 -2.79 -2.03
C HIS A 145 19.52 -2.66 -3.45
N SER A 146 20.42 -2.49 -4.43
CA SER A 146 19.98 -2.46 -5.83
C SER A 146 19.50 -3.83 -6.31
N LEU A 147 20.07 -4.94 -5.82
CA LEU A 147 19.56 -6.28 -6.10
C LEU A 147 18.16 -6.54 -5.51
N ALA A 148 17.76 -5.81 -4.47
CA ALA A 148 16.38 -5.90 -3.99
C ALA A 148 15.38 -5.36 -5.04
N LEU A 149 15.83 -4.51 -5.97
CA LEU A 149 15.05 -3.98 -7.08
C LEU A 149 15.08 -4.89 -8.33
N ASP A 150 15.80 -6.01 -8.31
CA ASP A 150 15.85 -6.94 -9.44
C ASP A 150 14.57 -7.81 -9.48
N THR A 151 13.89 -7.83 -10.62
CA THR A 151 12.64 -8.59 -10.83
C THR A 151 12.84 -10.10 -10.85
N GLY A 152 14.08 -10.58 -10.99
CA GLY A 152 14.44 -11.97 -11.21
C GLY A 152 14.39 -12.40 -12.67
N LYS A 153 13.93 -11.55 -13.59
CA LYS A 153 13.78 -11.86 -15.01
C LYS A 153 15.04 -11.53 -15.81
N PRO A 154 15.40 -12.32 -16.84
CA PRO A 154 16.47 -11.95 -17.76
C PRO A 154 16.19 -10.59 -18.39
N PHE A 155 17.23 -9.76 -18.58
CA PHE A 155 17.04 -8.40 -19.12
C PHE A 155 16.39 -8.42 -20.51
N GLN A 156 16.76 -9.39 -21.35
CA GLN A 156 16.21 -9.58 -22.69
C GLN A 156 14.69 -9.85 -22.72
N ASP A 157 14.10 -10.34 -21.63
CA ASP A 157 12.68 -10.67 -21.53
C ASP A 157 11.87 -9.50 -20.98
N LEU A 158 12.54 -8.41 -20.57
CA LEU A 158 11.87 -7.25 -20.00
C LEU A 158 11.33 -6.31 -21.08
N PRO A 159 10.10 -5.81 -20.90
CA PRO A 159 9.49 -4.89 -21.85
C PRO A 159 10.24 -3.56 -21.86
N ARG A 160 10.41 -2.97 -23.05
CA ARG A 160 10.98 -1.62 -23.21
C ARG A 160 9.97 -0.51 -22.91
N GLU A 161 8.69 -0.79 -23.13
CA GLU A 161 7.57 0.12 -22.89
C GLU A 161 6.85 -0.19 -21.57
N LEU A 162 5.98 0.72 -21.14
CA LEU A 162 5.18 0.57 -19.92
C LEU A 162 4.33 -0.71 -20.02
N ASN A 163 4.62 -1.68 -19.17
CA ASN A 163 3.96 -2.97 -19.19
C ASN A 163 3.95 -3.59 -17.80
N SER A 164 2.79 -4.11 -17.39
CA SER A 164 2.58 -4.71 -16.07
C SER A 164 3.30 -6.05 -15.90
N GLU A 165 3.56 -6.78 -16.98
CA GLU A 165 4.23 -8.07 -16.95
C GLU A 165 5.61 -7.98 -16.33
N LYS A 166 6.32 -6.85 -16.43
CA LYS A 166 7.60 -6.61 -15.73
C LYS A 166 7.51 -6.96 -14.24
N TYR A 167 6.43 -6.52 -13.60
CA TYR A 167 6.21 -6.66 -12.16
C TYR A 167 5.61 -8.00 -11.75
N MET A 168 5.23 -8.83 -12.73
CA MET A 168 4.69 -10.18 -12.49
C MET A 168 5.85 -11.16 -12.29
N GLY A 169 6.16 -11.53 -11.06
CA GLY A 169 7.30 -12.40 -10.80
C GLY A 169 7.49 -12.74 -9.32
N PRO A 170 8.58 -13.45 -8.97
CA PRO A 170 8.86 -13.84 -7.59
C PRO A 170 9.17 -12.64 -6.68
N ASN A 171 9.73 -11.56 -7.25
CA ASN A 171 10.01 -10.31 -6.55
C ASN A 171 9.09 -9.19 -7.04
N THR A 172 8.25 -8.69 -6.14
CA THR A 172 7.27 -7.63 -6.42
C THR A 172 7.68 -6.27 -5.83
N LEU A 173 8.85 -6.15 -5.18
CA LEU A 173 9.35 -4.87 -4.69
C LEU A 173 9.47 -3.78 -5.78
N PRO A 174 9.92 -4.10 -7.02
CA PRO A 174 9.96 -3.10 -8.09
C PRO A 174 8.58 -2.49 -8.39
N ALA A 175 7.50 -3.25 -8.20
CA ALA A 175 6.13 -2.77 -8.38
C ALA A 175 5.76 -1.71 -7.34
N LEU A 176 6.05 -2.00 -6.07
CA LEU A 176 5.83 -1.07 -4.95
C LEU A 176 6.63 0.21 -5.14
N ILE A 177 7.92 0.09 -5.49
CA ILE A 177 8.78 1.24 -5.72
C ILE A 177 8.30 2.07 -6.91
N ALA A 178 7.95 1.45 -8.04
CA ALA A 178 7.44 2.17 -9.20
C ALA A 178 6.11 2.88 -8.89
N HIS A 179 5.18 2.23 -8.18
CA HIS A 179 3.93 2.85 -7.71
C HIS A 179 4.18 4.04 -6.77
N SER A 180 5.04 3.87 -5.77
CA SER A 180 5.37 4.93 -4.81
C SER A 180 6.14 6.10 -5.45
N THR A 181 6.93 5.85 -6.49
CA THR A 181 7.77 6.87 -7.17
C THR A 181 7.14 7.44 -8.45
N ASP A 182 5.94 6.97 -8.83
CA ASP A 182 5.16 7.49 -9.96
C ASP A 182 3.88 8.16 -9.47
N GLU A 183 2.80 7.40 -9.31
CA GLU A 183 1.49 7.95 -8.93
C GLU A 183 1.59 8.72 -7.63
N MET A 184 2.07 8.07 -6.58
CA MET A 184 2.09 8.66 -5.24
C MET A 184 3.08 9.81 -5.14
N PHE A 185 4.22 9.71 -5.80
CA PHE A 185 5.19 10.79 -5.81
C PHE A 185 4.64 12.06 -6.46
N LYS A 186 3.95 11.92 -7.61
CA LYS A 186 3.26 13.05 -8.26
C LYS A 186 2.13 13.60 -7.39
N SER A 187 1.35 12.72 -6.74
CA SER A 187 0.30 13.13 -5.80
C SER A 187 0.86 13.90 -4.60
N SER A 188 2.04 13.52 -4.11
CA SER A 188 2.63 14.12 -2.92
C SER A 188 2.97 15.61 -3.06
N SER A 189 3.20 16.10 -4.29
CA SER A 189 3.48 17.52 -4.50
C SER A 189 2.29 18.43 -4.25
N TYR A 190 1.07 17.87 -4.20
CA TYR A 190 -0.18 18.62 -3.95
C TYR A 190 -0.62 18.56 -2.48
N LEU A 191 0.19 17.94 -1.60
CA LEU A 191 -0.15 17.82 -0.18
C LEU A 191 -0.29 19.18 0.51
N THR A 192 0.56 20.15 0.17
CA THR A 192 0.55 21.47 0.82
C THR A 192 -0.76 22.19 0.56
N GLU A 193 -1.21 22.19 -0.69
CA GLU A 193 -2.47 22.78 -1.14
C GLU A 193 -3.65 22.08 -0.46
N CYS A 194 -3.71 20.74 -0.52
CA CYS A 194 -4.84 20.02 0.05
C CYS A 194 -4.94 20.12 1.58
N ILE A 195 -3.82 20.13 2.31
CA ILE A 195 -3.82 20.19 3.78
C ILE A 195 -4.10 21.61 4.29
N LEU A 196 -3.51 22.64 3.68
CA LEU A 196 -3.58 24.00 4.18
C LEU A 196 -4.82 24.77 3.68
N GLU A 197 -5.60 24.21 2.75
CA GLU A 197 -6.79 24.86 2.21
C GLU A 197 -7.99 24.79 3.19
N PRO A 198 -8.56 25.93 3.62
CA PRO A 198 -9.58 25.98 4.67
C PRO A 198 -10.88 25.20 4.38
N SER A 199 -11.25 25.04 3.11
CA SER A 199 -12.44 24.30 2.66
C SER A 199 -12.20 22.80 2.50
N ASN A 200 -10.97 22.38 2.16
CA ASN A 200 -10.60 20.99 1.87
C ASN A 200 -9.97 20.28 3.10
N SER A 201 -9.47 21.05 4.07
CA SER A 201 -8.76 20.56 5.27
C SER A 201 -9.56 19.67 6.22
N ARG A 202 -10.89 19.52 6.03
CA ARG A 202 -11.74 18.77 6.98
C ARG A 202 -12.16 17.40 6.48
N LEU A 203 -12.23 17.19 5.17
CA LEU A 203 -12.82 15.98 4.61
C LEU A 203 -12.21 15.72 3.22
N PHE A 204 -11.15 14.91 3.15
CA PHE A 204 -10.65 14.34 1.89
C PHE A 204 -11.70 13.39 1.30
N PHE A 205 -12.79 13.91 0.74
CA PHE A 205 -13.81 13.11 0.08
C PHE A 205 -13.57 13.08 -1.43
N GLY A 206 -13.53 11.86 -1.98
CA GLY A 206 -13.61 11.62 -3.43
C GLY A 206 -12.56 12.37 -4.26
N ASP A 207 -13.05 13.28 -5.08
CA ASP A 207 -12.36 14.03 -6.12
C ASP A 207 -11.39 15.12 -5.62
N GLN A 208 -11.24 15.29 -4.30
CA GLN A 208 -10.38 16.30 -3.66
C GLN A 208 -9.11 15.74 -3.03
N SER A 209 -8.73 14.49 -3.33
CA SER A 209 -7.47 13.91 -2.84
C SER A 209 -6.25 14.50 -3.56
N PRO A 210 -5.05 14.50 -2.93
CA PRO A 210 -3.81 14.89 -3.61
C PRO A 210 -3.59 14.11 -4.91
N PHE A 211 -4.05 12.85 -4.96
CA PHE A 211 -4.10 12.07 -6.17
C PHE A 211 -5.01 12.68 -7.25
N SER A 212 -6.27 12.98 -6.93
CA SER A 212 -7.21 13.54 -7.90
C SER A 212 -6.70 14.87 -8.47
N HIS A 213 -6.09 15.71 -7.64
CA HIS A 213 -5.45 16.97 -8.07
C HIS A 213 -4.28 16.72 -9.02
N ALA A 214 -3.35 15.84 -8.66
CA ALA A 214 -2.14 15.60 -9.47
C ALA A 214 -2.41 14.96 -10.84
N PHE A 215 -3.52 14.23 -10.97
CA PHE A 215 -3.91 13.56 -12.20
C PHE A 215 -5.12 14.21 -12.90
N GLU A 216 -5.64 15.31 -12.36
CA GLU A 216 -6.79 16.07 -12.86
C GLU A 216 -8.01 15.18 -13.16
N THR A 217 -8.25 14.19 -12.30
CA THR A 217 -9.22 13.12 -12.61
C THR A 217 -10.65 13.45 -12.19
N GLY A 218 -10.83 14.26 -11.15
CA GLY A 218 -12.16 14.49 -10.57
C GLY A 218 -12.79 13.23 -9.95
N MET A 219 -11.98 12.25 -9.55
CA MET A 219 -12.44 10.98 -8.98
C MET A 219 -11.42 10.38 -8.02
N ASP A 220 -11.83 9.35 -7.27
CA ASP A 220 -10.94 8.63 -6.37
C ASP A 220 -9.95 7.71 -7.13
N PHE A 221 -8.84 7.38 -6.47
CA PHE A 221 -7.79 6.54 -7.02
C PHE A 221 -8.29 5.15 -7.46
N GLN A 222 -9.20 4.56 -6.68
CA GLN A 222 -9.70 3.23 -6.94
C GLN A 222 -10.61 3.19 -8.17
N THR A 223 -11.38 4.24 -8.45
CA THR A 223 -12.14 4.44 -9.68
C THR A 223 -11.21 4.71 -10.86
N PHE A 224 -10.20 5.54 -10.67
CA PHE A 224 -9.22 5.85 -11.72
C PHE A 224 -8.50 4.62 -12.28
N LEU A 225 -8.09 3.70 -11.41
CA LEU A 225 -7.43 2.45 -11.84
C LEU A 225 -8.29 1.56 -12.76
N GLN A 226 -9.58 1.88 -12.96
CA GLN A 226 -10.53 1.06 -13.71
C GLN A 226 -10.82 1.58 -15.14
N LEU A 227 -10.39 2.78 -15.52
CA LEU A 227 -10.97 3.48 -16.69
C LEU A 227 -10.34 3.19 -18.05
N SER A 228 -9.14 2.62 -18.16
CA SER A 228 -8.51 2.37 -19.47
C SER A 228 -7.46 1.24 -19.46
N PHE A 229 -6.97 0.86 -20.64
CA PHE A 229 -5.87 -0.10 -20.81
C PHE A 229 -4.58 0.33 -20.09
N ASP A 230 -4.23 1.61 -20.17
CA ASP A 230 -3.08 2.15 -19.40
C ASP A 230 -3.33 2.04 -17.89
N GLN A 231 -4.59 2.16 -17.46
CA GLN A 231 -4.97 1.93 -16.07
C GLN A 231 -4.94 0.45 -15.70
N GLU A 232 -5.18 -0.49 -16.62
CA GLU A 232 -5.00 -1.92 -16.36
C GLU A 232 -3.54 -2.23 -16.00
N VAL A 233 -2.57 -1.59 -16.67
CA VAL A 233 -1.15 -1.74 -16.33
C VAL A 233 -0.88 -1.24 -14.92
N ARG A 234 -1.43 -0.07 -14.55
CA ARG A 234 -1.30 0.49 -13.19
C ARG A 234 -2.03 -0.34 -12.14
N LEU A 235 -3.20 -0.88 -12.44
CA LEU A 235 -3.95 -1.76 -11.56
C LEU A 235 -3.17 -3.04 -11.27
N ARG A 236 -2.59 -3.67 -12.29
CA ARG A 236 -1.73 -4.85 -12.12
C ARG A 236 -0.47 -4.53 -11.32
N ARG A 237 0.17 -3.38 -11.58
CA ARG A 237 1.29 -2.87 -10.77
C ARG A 237 0.89 -2.65 -9.32
N PHE A 238 -0.26 -2.04 -9.07
CA PHE A 238 -0.81 -1.79 -7.74
C PHE A 238 -1.08 -3.10 -7.00
N ILE A 239 -1.67 -4.11 -7.65
CA ILE A 239 -1.88 -5.44 -7.08
C ILE A 239 -0.54 -6.08 -6.66
N ALA A 240 0.47 -6.03 -7.53
CA ALA A 240 1.81 -6.54 -7.21
C ALA A 240 2.48 -5.74 -6.08
N ALA A 241 2.28 -4.41 -6.04
CA ALA A 241 2.76 -3.55 -4.95
C ALA A 241 2.14 -3.93 -3.60
N THR A 242 0.82 -4.18 -3.57
CA THR A 242 0.09 -4.63 -2.38
C THR A 242 0.50 -6.04 -1.95
N GLU A 243 0.82 -6.93 -2.89
CA GLU A 243 1.46 -8.21 -2.58
C GLU A 243 2.82 -8.00 -1.92
N CYS A 244 3.69 -7.14 -2.45
CA CYS A 244 4.99 -6.84 -1.83
C CYS A 244 4.80 -6.33 -0.41
N LEU A 245 3.89 -5.37 -0.21
CA LEU A 245 3.59 -4.78 1.09
C LEU A 245 3.16 -5.83 2.11
N SER A 246 2.51 -6.92 1.70
CA SER A 246 2.12 -8.02 2.59
C SER A 246 3.29 -8.80 3.21
N ARG A 247 4.47 -8.73 2.59
CA ARG A 247 5.69 -9.41 3.05
C ARG A 247 6.61 -8.49 3.85
N ILE A 248 6.45 -7.17 3.73
CA ILE A 248 7.26 -6.17 4.43
C ILE A 248 6.91 -6.17 5.92
N GLY A 249 7.89 -6.47 6.77
CA GLY A 249 7.74 -6.43 8.22
C GLY A 249 7.00 -7.61 8.82
N ALA A 250 6.67 -8.67 8.06
CA ALA A 250 6.13 -9.92 8.60
C ALA A 250 6.52 -11.11 7.73
N SER A 251 7.34 -12.01 8.28
CA SER A 251 7.79 -13.21 7.57
C SER A 251 6.66 -14.21 7.27
N ASP A 252 5.53 -14.09 7.97
CA ASP A 252 4.37 -14.99 7.90
C ASP A 252 3.11 -14.31 7.34
N GLN A 253 3.23 -13.09 6.79
CA GLN A 253 2.10 -12.29 6.28
C GLN A 253 1.01 -11.98 7.33
N GLY A 254 1.36 -12.03 8.63
CA GLY A 254 0.42 -11.80 9.72
C GLY A 254 -0.54 -12.96 9.96
N LEU A 255 -0.18 -14.19 9.56
CA LEU A 255 -1.03 -15.37 9.69
C LEU A 255 -0.81 -16.15 11.00
N SER A 256 0.35 -16.08 11.64
CA SER A 256 0.72 -16.93 12.80
C SER A 256 -0.11 -16.69 14.06
N GLY A 257 -0.79 -15.54 14.18
CA GLY A 257 -1.57 -15.21 15.36
C GLY A 257 -2.82 -16.07 15.56
N TYR A 258 -3.31 -16.72 14.49
CA TYR A 258 -4.51 -17.54 14.51
C TYR A 258 -4.15 -18.99 14.17
N ASN A 259 -4.70 -19.94 14.93
CA ASN A 259 -4.45 -21.35 14.68
C ASN A 259 -5.37 -21.88 13.57
N TRP A 260 -4.98 -21.63 12.32
CA TRP A 260 -5.71 -22.03 11.12
C TRP A 260 -5.97 -23.55 11.02
N SER A 261 -5.15 -24.40 11.66
CA SER A 261 -5.37 -25.85 11.69
C SER A 261 -6.70 -26.25 12.35
N THR A 262 -7.21 -25.39 13.25
CA THR A 262 -8.51 -25.59 13.91
C THR A 262 -9.69 -25.36 12.98
N MET A 263 -9.48 -24.81 11.78
CA MET A 263 -10.56 -24.52 10.85
C MET A 263 -11.24 -25.78 10.34
N GLY A 264 -10.51 -26.88 10.13
CA GLY A 264 -11.06 -28.09 9.53
C GLY A 264 -11.75 -27.78 8.18
N ASN A 265 -12.99 -28.23 8.01
CA ASN A 265 -13.85 -27.91 6.86
C ASN A 265 -14.59 -26.56 7.01
N GLY A 266 -14.16 -25.70 7.93
CA GLY A 266 -14.78 -24.40 8.18
C GLY A 266 -14.65 -23.46 6.99
N LEU A 267 -15.64 -22.58 6.84
CA LEU A 267 -15.67 -21.52 5.84
C LEU A 267 -14.87 -20.31 6.35
N LEU A 268 -13.84 -19.93 5.59
CA LEU A 268 -13.19 -18.63 5.64
C LEU A 268 -13.74 -17.74 4.51
N VAL A 269 -14.15 -16.53 4.85
CA VAL A 269 -14.46 -15.50 3.85
C VAL A 269 -13.37 -14.44 3.91
N ASP A 270 -12.58 -14.33 2.84
CA ASP A 270 -11.50 -13.35 2.68
C ASP A 270 -12.08 -12.08 2.04
N ILE A 271 -12.12 -11.00 2.82
CA ILE A 271 -12.85 -9.75 2.51
C ILE A 271 -11.88 -8.76 1.87
N ALA A 272 -12.16 -8.31 0.64
CA ALA A 272 -11.23 -7.53 -0.18
C ALA A 272 -9.84 -8.17 -0.25
N GLY A 273 -9.83 -9.48 -0.57
CA GLY A 273 -8.61 -10.30 -0.58
C GLY A 273 -7.66 -10.00 -1.74
N GLY A 274 -8.01 -9.05 -2.63
CA GLY A 274 -7.29 -8.80 -3.87
C GLY A 274 -7.36 -10.01 -4.79
N VAL A 275 -6.23 -10.36 -5.41
CA VAL A 275 -6.12 -11.60 -6.21
C VAL A 275 -6.01 -12.86 -5.35
N GLY A 276 -5.84 -12.73 -4.03
CA GLY A 276 -5.82 -13.84 -3.09
C GLY A 276 -4.47 -14.50 -2.85
N HIS A 277 -3.36 -13.75 -2.87
CA HIS A 277 -2.02 -14.30 -2.57
C HIS A 277 -1.93 -14.89 -1.16
N VAL A 278 -2.60 -14.28 -0.17
CA VAL A 278 -2.67 -14.81 1.20
C VAL A 278 -3.61 -16.01 1.28
N ALA A 279 -4.80 -15.92 0.68
CA ALA A 279 -5.74 -17.03 0.57
C ALA A 279 -5.13 -18.26 -0.13
N LEU A 280 -4.28 -18.06 -1.14
CA LEU A 280 -3.54 -19.13 -1.81
C LEU A 280 -2.62 -19.85 -0.83
N SER A 281 -1.85 -19.10 -0.03
CA SER A 281 -0.94 -19.66 0.99
C SER A 281 -1.71 -20.48 2.03
N LEU A 282 -2.87 -20.00 2.48
CA LEU A 282 -3.77 -20.73 3.39
C LEU A 282 -4.37 -21.98 2.72
N ALA A 283 -4.85 -21.88 1.48
CA ALA A 283 -5.43 -22.99 0.75
C ALA A 283 -4.43 -24.12 0.49
N GLN A 284 -3.15 -23.80 0.29
CA GLN A 284 -2.08 -24.78 0.11
C GLN A 284 -1.69 -25.44 1.44
N SER A 285 -1.64 -24.65 2.53
CA SER A 285 -1.22 -25.12 3.86
C SER A 285 -2.30 -25.94 4.57
N PHE A 286 -3.59 -25.68 4.27
CA PHE A 286 -4.73 -26.31 4.93
C PHE A 286 -5.68 -26.94 3.90
N PRO A 287 -5.48 -28.23 3.52
CA PRO A 287 -6.22 -28.87 2.42
C PRO A 287 -7.73 -28.99 2.62
N ASN A 288 -8.19 -28.97 3.87
CA ASN A 288 -9.61 -29.05 4.23
C ASN A 288 -10.29 -27.68 4.34
N LEU A 289 -9.50 -26.59 4.43
CA LEU A 289 -10.01 -25.24 4.57
C LEU A 289 -10.76 -24.86 3.29
N ARG A 290 -11.98 -24.32 3.46
CA ARG A 290 -12.78 -23.79 2.36
C ARG A 290 -12.77 -22.27 2.40
N ILE A 291 -12.56 -21.65 1.25
CA ILE A 291 -12.35 -20.21 1.12
C ILE A 291 -13.35 -19.63 0.13
N VAL A 292 -14.03 -18.57 0.53
CA VAL A 292 -14.68 -17.63 -0.39
C VAL A 292 -13.83 -16.37 -0.40
N LEU A 293 -13.26 -16.02 -1.54
CA LEU A 293 -12.55 -14.76 -1.73
C LEU A 293 -13.50 -13.76 -2.37
N GLN A 294 -13.67 -12.62 -1.70
CA GLN A 294 -14.53 -11.52 -2.12
C GLN A 294 -13.71 -10.29 -2.44
N ASP A 295 -13.98 -9.67 -3.59
CA ASP A 295 -13.44 -8.39 -4.01
C ASP A 295 -14.34 -7.78 -5.10
N ARG A 296 -14.00 -6.61 -5.63
CA ARG A 296 -14.69 -6.00 -6.77
C ARG A 296 -14.58 -6.88 -8.02
N SER A 297 -15.56 -6.77 -8.91
CA SER A 297 -15.69 -7.62 -10.10
C SER A 297 -14.43 -7.63 -10.99
N GLU A 298 -13.79 -6.48 -11.15
CA GLU A 298 -12.59 -6.30 -11.97
C GLU A 298 -11.39 -7.03 -11.34
N VAL A 299 -11.27 -6.96 -10.02
CA VAL A 299 -10.23 -7.66 -9.25
C VAL A 299 -10.48 -9.16 -9.28
N ILE A 300 -11.74 -9.60 -9.16
CA ILE A 300 -12.10 -11.02 -9.25
C ILE A 300 -11.76 -11.60 -10.64
N THR A 301 -11.87 -10.80 -11.70
CA THR A 301 -11.44 -11.23 -13.05
C THR A 301 -9.94 -11.52 -13.08
N LEU A 302 -9.12 -10.67 -12.45
CA LEU A 302 -7.68 -10.91 -12.31
C LEU A 302 -7.38 -12.09 -11.37
N ALA A 303 -8.16 -12.24 -10.29
CA ALA A 303 -8.06 -13.36 -9.38
C ALA A 303 -8.32 -14.69 -10.10
N GLN A 304 -9.29 -14.77 -11.02
CA GLN A 304 -9.54 -15.99 -11.80
C GLN A 304 -8.30 -16.42 -12.57
N ALA A 305 -7.63 -15.50 -13.27
CA ALA A 305 -6.38 -15.78 -13.99
C ALA A 305 -5.26 -16.22 -13.02
N PHE A 306 -5.12 -15.53 -11.89
CA PHE A 306 -4.14 -15.87 -10.85
C PHE A 306 -4.35 -17.28 -10.29
N TRP A 307 -5.57 -17.62 -9.89
CA TRP A 307 -5.89 -18.94 -9.31
C TRP A 307 -5.84 -20.06 -10.34
N GLN A 308 -6.23 -19.82 -11.59
CA GLN A 308 -6.12 -20.79 -12.67
C GLN A 308 -4.66 -21.16 -12.95
N LYS A 309 -3.75 -20.18 -12.85
CA LYS A 309 -2.30 -20.40 -13.04
C LYS A 309 -1.66 -21.10 -11.83
N ASN A 310 -2.02 -20.71 -10.61
CA ASN A 310 -1.27 -21.10 -9.41
C ASN A 310 -1.88 -22.30 -8.65
N PHE A 311 -3.21 -22.46 -8.62
CA PHE A 311 -3.87 -23.57 -7.92
C PHE A 311 -5.24 -23.95 -8.51
N PRO A 312 -5.31 -24.36 -9.80
CA PRO A 312 -6.58 -24.57 -10.51
C PRO A 312 -7.47 -25.63 -9.86
N GLN A 313 -6.87 -26.66 -9.24
CA GLN A 313 -7.63 -27.73 -8.59
C GLN A 313 -8.52 -27.22 -7.44
N ALA A 314 -8.07 -26.19 -6.70
CA ALA A 314 -8.85 -25.61 -5.61
C ALA A 314 -10.14 -24.93 -6.10
N ILE A 315 -10.10 -24.31 -7.28
CA ILE A 315 -11.27 -23.73 -7.96
C ILE A 315 -12.16 -24.82 -8.54
N TYR A 316 -11.58 -25.79 -9.26
CA TYR A 316 -12.32 -26.90 -9.88
C TYR A 316 -13.14 -27.70 -8.85
N THR A 317 -12.51 -28.01 -7.71
CA THR A 317 -13.18 -28.71 -6.60
C THR A 317 -14.16 -27.85 -5.81
N LYS A 318 -14.29 -26.55 -6.16
CA LYS A 318 -15.03 -25.56 -5.38
C LYS A 318 -14.63 -25.60 -3.91
N ARG A 319 -13.32 -25.70 -3.63
CA ARG A 319 -12.78 -25.47 -2.29
C ARG A 319 -12.44 -24.00 -2.08
N VAL A 320 -12.07 -23.34 -3.16
CA VAL A 320 -11.92 -21.88 -3.26
C VAL A 320 -12.97 -21.38 -4.23
N MET A 321 -13.75 -20.39 -3.83
CA MET A 321 -14.71 -19.69 -4.69
C MET A 321 -14.32 -18.22 -4.76
N LEU A 322 -14.38 -17.65 -5.96
CA LEU A 322 -14.09 -16.24 -6.21
C LEU A 322 -15.43 -15.54 -6.48
N GLU A 323 -15.78 -14.53 -5.67
CA GLU A 323 -17.09 -13.89 -5.72
C GLU A 323 -16.98 -12.37 -5.79
N PRO A 324 -17.58 -11.71 -6.79
CA PRO A 324 -17.68 -10.25 -6.78
C PRO A 324 -18.54 -9.81 -5.60
N HIS A 325 -18.05 -8.86 -4.81
CA HIS A 325 -18.78 -8.28 -3.70
C HIS A 325 -18.29 -6.85 -3.40
N ASN A 326 -19.25 -5.95 -3.19
CA ASN A 326 -18.97 -4.62 -2.66
C ASN A 326 -19.02 -4.65 -1.13
N LEU A 327 -17.94 -4.19 -0.50
CA LEU A 327 -17.73 -4.19 0.95
C LEU A 327 -18.80 -3.39 1.72
N PHE A 328 -19.41 -2.41 1.06
CA PHE A 328 -20.44 -1.56 1.65
C PHE A 328 -21.84 -2.17 1.59
N ASP A 329 -22.03 -3.22 0.79
CA ASP A 329 -23.28 -3.96 0.72
C ASP A 329 -23.37 -4.97 1.87
N ARG A 330 -24.60 -5.44 2.14
CA ARG A 330 -24.82 -6.49 3.14
C ARG A 330 -24.03 -7.75 2.77
N GLN A 331 -23.32 -8.31 3.74
CA GLN A 331 -22.53 -9.52 3.54
C GLN A 331 -23.42 -10.70 3.14
N THR A 332 -23.09 -11.31 2.01
CA THR A 332 -23.86 -12.37 1.35
C THR A 332 -23.63 -13.74 2.00
N ARG A 333 -22.43 -14.00 2.53
CA ARG A 333 -22.05 -15.26 3.16
C ARG A 333 -22.31 -15.23 4.66
N LYS A 334 -23.36 -15.93 5.09
CA LYS A 334 -23.68 -16.17 6.51
C LYS A 334 -23.02 -17.45 7.00
N GLY A 335 -22.78 -17.56 8.31
CA GLY A 335 -22.25 -18.77 8.93
C GLY A 335 -20.76 -19.05 8.65
N ALA A 336 -20.02 -18.02 8.23
CA ALA A 336 -18.57 -18.07 8.17
C ALA A 336 -18.00 -18.41 9.56
N LYS A 337 -17.00 -19.30 9.60
CA LYS A 337 -16.24 -19.55 10.83
C LYS A 337 -15.27 -18.40 11.08
N VAL A 338 -14.67 -17.88 10.01
CA VAL A 338 -13.79 -16.72 10.04
C VAL A 338 -14.16 -15.76 8.91
N PHE A 339 -14.36 -14.49 9.26
CA PHE A 339 -14.14 -13.37 8.34
C PHE A 339 -12.69 -12.91 8.49
N PHE A 340 -11.96 -12.87 7.38
CA PHE A 340 -10.58 -12.40 7.34
C PHE A 340 -10.54 -11.04 6.64
N VAL A 341 -10.01 -10.03 7.34
CA VAL A 341 -9.91 -8.65 6.85
C VAL A 341 -8.46 -8.22 7.03
N ARG A 342 -7.77 -7.90 5.94
CA ARG A 342 -6.34 -7.56 5.99
C ARG A 342 -6.01 -6.41 5.05
N PHE A 343 -5.47 -5.32 5.59
CA PHE A 343 -5.15 -4.11 4.83
C PHE A 343 -6.35 -3.56 4.07
N VAL A 344 -7.52 -3.60 4.71
CA VAL A 344 -8.77 -3.15 4.09
C VAL A 344 -9.25 -1.87 4.75
N ILE A 345 -9.42 -1.89 6.07
CA ILE A 345 -10.04 -0.76 6.77
C ILE A 345 -9.13 0.48 6.82
N ARG A 346 -7.81 0.31 6.59
CA ARG A 346 -6.84 1.39 6.42
C ARG A 346 -7.10 2.28 5.20
N GLU A 347 -7.83 1.80 4.20
CA GLU A 347 -8.16 2.60 3.01
C GLU A 347 -9.34 3.56 3.24
N TRP A 348 -10.05 3.41 4.36
CA TRP A 348 -11.32 4.07 4.61
C TRP A 348 -11.27 4.92 5.88
N ASN A 349 -12.10 5.96 5.93
CA ASN A 349 -12.32 6.71 7.17
C ASN A 349 -13.06 5.85 8.22
N ASP A 350 -13.21 6.37 9.43
CA ASP A 350 -13.79 5.61 10.54
C ASP A 350 -15.24 5.20 10.26
N GLU A 351 -16.09 6.11 9.75
CA GLU A 351 -17.50 5.81 9.44
C GLU A 351 -17.63 4.66 8.42
N GLN A 352 -16.82 4.70 7.37
CA GLN A 352 -16.77 3.67 6.33
C GLN A 352 -16.20 2.35 6.87
N ALA A 353 -15.10 2.38 7.62
CA ALA A 353 -14.53 1.20 8.25
C ALA A 353 -15.52 0.51 9.20
N ILE A 354 -16.21 1.30 10.03
CA ILE A 354 -17.27 0.82 10.93
C ILE A 354 -18.41 0.19 10.12
N LYS A 355 -18.85 0.82 9.02
CA LYS A 355 -19.90 0.26 8.15
C LYS A 355 -19.51 -1.11 7.59
N ILE A 356 -18.28 -1.25 7.06
CA ILE A 356 -17.76 -2.53 6.55
C ILE A 356 -17.76 -3.59 7.66
N LEU A 357 -17.21 -3.25 8.83
CA LEU A 357 -17.14 -4.18 9.96
C LEU A 357 -18.53 -4.55 10.52
N LYS A 358 -19.50 -3.63 10.48
CA LYS A 358 -20.91 -3.87 10.86
C LYS A 358 -21.59 -4.86 9.90
N ASN A 359 -21.38 -4.71 8.59
CA ASN A 359 -21.90 -5.68 7.61
C ASN A 359 -21.41 -7.11 7.90
N LEU A 360 -20.18 -7.26 8.38
CA LEU A 360 -19.63 -8.57 8.79
C LEU A 360 -20.20 -9.05 10.11
N SER A 361 -20.38 -8.18 11.12
CA SER A 361 -20.98 -8.60 12.39
C SER A 361 -22.43 -9.02 12.21
N ASP A 362 -23.21 -8.32 11.38
CA ASP A 362 -24.60 -8.66 11.08
C ASP A 362 -24.75 -10.05 10.42
N ALA A 363 -23.77 -10.49 9.62
CA ALA A 363 -23.73 -11.81 9.00
C ALA A 363 -23.11 -12.93 9.88
N SER A 364 -22.65 -12.59 11.08
CA SER A 364 -21.91 -13.48 11.99
C SER A 364 -22.81 -14.15 13.03
N SER A 365 -22.38 -15.30 13.54
CA SER A 365 -22.95 -15.91 14.76
C SER A 365 -22.05 -15.68 15.96
N SER A 366 -22.46 -16.14 17.15
CA SER A 366 -21.60 -16.16 18.34
C SER A 366 -20.30 -16.97 18.15
N ALA A 367 -20.32 -17.97 17.27
CA ALA A 367 -19.18 -18.82 16.93
C ALA A 367 -18.24 -18.21 15.86
N THR A 368 -18.69 -17.17 15.13
CA THR A 368 -17.90 -16.54 14.08
C THR A 368 -16.78 -15.69 14.69
N LYS A 369 -15.58 -15.80 14.13
CA LYS A 369 -14.46 -14.92 14.46
C LYS A 369 -14.21 -13.92 13.33
N LEU A 370 -13.84 -12.71 13.70
CA LEU A 370 -13.19 -11.76 12.81
C LEU A 370 -11.69 -11.82 13.10
N ILE A 371 -10.90 -12.02 12.06
CA ILE A 371 -9.44 -11.91 12.11
C ILE A 371 -9.08 -10.66 11.31
N LEU A 372 -8.76 -9.58 12.03
CA LEU A 372 -8.35 -8.31 11.46
C LEU A 372 -6.83 -8.21 11.51
N VAL A 373 -6.19 -7.93 10.38
CA VAL A 373 -4.74 -7.73 10.29
C VAL A 373 -4.46 -6.38 9.67
N GLU A 374 -3.97 -5.45 10.48
CA GLU A 374 -3.64 -4.09 10.06
C GLU A 374 -2.23 -3.70 10.54
N ARG A 375 -1.67 -2.66 9.93
CA ARG A 375 -0.51 -1.98 10.50
C ARG A 375 -1.00 -1.02 11.57
N THR A 376 -0.35 -1.04 12.72
CA THR A 376 -0.65 -0.10 13.81
C THR A 376 0.46 0.92 13.93
N VAL A 377 0.10 2.21 13.86
CA VAL A 377 1.01 3.32 14.17
C VAL A 377 1.13 3.52 15.68
N THR A 378 2.23 4.13 16.11
CA THR A 378 2.53 4.40 17.51
C THR A 378 1.91 5.71 17.97
N ASN A 379 1.52 5.78 19.24
CA ASN A 379 1.16 7.05 19.87
C ASN A 379 2.46 7.76 20.28
N TRP A 380 2.62 9.04 19.89
CA TRP A 380 3.92 9.71 19.85
C TRP A 380 4.36 10.36 21.18
N SER A 381 3.67 10.14 22.30
CA SER A 381 4.12 10.74 23.56
C SER A 381 3.86 9.89 24.81
N LEU A 382 4.75 10.05 25.80
CA LEU A 382 4.57 9.57 27.17
C LEU A 382 3.28 10.12 27.81
N ASP A 383 2.89 11.35 27.47
CA ASP A 383 1.64 11.95 27.95
C ASP A 383 0.40 11.28 27.32
N SER A 384 0.53 10.69 26.12
CA SER A 384 -0.54 9.96 25.45
C SER A 384 -0.90 8.62 26.12
N VAL A 385 -0.06 8.13 27.04
CA VAL A 385 -0.42 7.03 27.97
C VAL A 385 -1.48 7.51 28.97
N HIS A 386 -1.38 8.77 29.41
CA HIS A 386 -2.31 9.40 30.34
C HIS A 386 -3.57 9.94 29.65
N GLU A 387 -3.48 10.30 28.37
CA GLU A 387 -4.64 10.68 27.52
C GLU A 387 -5.35 9.47 26.90
N CYS A 388 -4.94 8.26 27.24
CA CYS A 388 -5.56 7.06 26.70
C CYS A 388 -7.07 7.05 27.00
N PRO A 389 -7.95 6.83 25.99
CA PRO A 389 -9.37 6.76 26.25
C PRO A 389 -9.66 5.68 27.29
N LEU A 390 -10.18 6.06 28.46
CA LEU A 390 -10.60 5.14 29.53
C LEU A 390 -11.50 4.02 28.98
N GLN A 391 -12.25 4.33 27.92
CA GLN A 391 -13.06 3.39 27.16
C GLN A 391 -12.25 2.20 26.64
N THR A 392 -11.12 2.43 25.99
CA THR A 392 -10.30 1.36 25.39
C THR A 392 -9.74 0.43 26.45
N LEU A 393 -9.35 0.95 27.63
CA LEU A 393 -8.90 0.15 28.76
C LEU A 393 -9.98 -0.84 29.22
N GLU A 394 -11.22 -0.36 29.36
CA GLU A 394 -12.35 -1.22 29.76
C GLU A 394 -12.70 -2.23 28.66
N LEU A 395 -12.60 -1.85 27.38
CA LEU A 395 -12.82 -2.75 26.25
C LEU A 395 -11.80 -3.90 26.19
N LEU A 396 -10.54 -3.62 26.53
CA LEU A 396 -9.44 -4.60 26.57
C LEU A 396 -9.31 -5.34 27.91
N LYS A 397 -10.22 -5.13 28.85
CA LYS A 397 -10.18 -5.80 30.15
C LYS A 397 -10.18 -7.32 30.00
N GLY A 398 -9.12 -7.96 30.50
CA GLY A 398 -8.90 -9.41 30.40
C GLY A 398 -8.23 -9.87 29.10
N VAL A 399 -7.95 -8.95 28.16
CA VAL A 399 -7.17 -9.23 26.96
C VAL A 399 -5.69 -9.00 27.25
N LYS A 400 -4.86 -10.00 26.94
CA LYS A 400 -3.40 -9.86 27.07
C LYS A 400 -2.86 -9.03 25.90
N VAL A 401 -2.34 -7.84 26.21
CA VAL A 401 -1.58 -7.03 25.26
C VAL A 401 -0.12 -7.51 25.26
N PRO A 402 0.45 -7.94 24.11
CA PRO A 402 1.85 -8.32 24.03
C PRO A 402 2.79 -7.15 24.35
N LYS A 403 3.89 -7.40 25.06
CA LYS A 403 4.87 -6.36 25.47
C LYS A 403 5.46 -5.58 24.29
N ASN A 404 5.64 -6.25 23.17
CA ASN A 404 6.23 -5.70 21.94
C ASN A 404 5.20 -4.99 21.03
N VAL A 405 3.93 -4.94 21.45
CA VAL A 405 2.94 -4.06 20.81
C VAL A 405 3.13 -2.70 21.43
N GLN A 406 3.43 -1.71 20.60
CA GLN A 406 3.42 -0.32 21.06
C GLN A 406 1.96 0.14 21.13
N SER A 407 1.49 0.36 22.34
CA SER A 407 0.16 0.88 22.67
C SER A 407 0.32 1.79 23.90
N SER A 408 -0.57 2.77 24.03
CA SER A 408 -0.65 3.64 25.20
C SER A 408 -0.72 2.85 26.52
N PHE A 409 -1.15 1.58 26.53
CA PHE A 409 -1.25 0.76 27.75
C PHE A 409 0.02 0.03 28.16
N CYS A 410 0.98 -0.13 27.25
CA CYS A 410 2.12 -1.03 27.45
C CYS A 410 3.44 -0.35 27.12
N HIS A 411 3.57 0.92 27.50
CA HIS A 411 4.87 1.55 27.62
C HIS A 411 5.73 0.68 28.53
N ASP A 412 6.76 0.09 27.95
CA ASP A 412 7.76 -0.67 28.67
C ASP A 412 8.88 0.32 29.02
N ILE A 413 9.07 0.59 30.31
CA ILE A 413 10.07 1.55 30.81
C ILE A 413 11.50 1.11 30.46
N ASP A 414 11.69 -0.18 30.17
CA ASP A 414 12.94 -0.78 29.74
C ASP A 414 13.09 -0.77 28.20
N HIS A 415 12.03 -0.39 27.46
CA HIS A 415 12.12 -0.25 26.00
C HIS A 415 12.95 0.99 25.66
N PRO A 416 13.96 0.87 24.78
CA PRO A 416 14.82 2.01 24.48
C PRO A 416 14.01 3.17 23.88
N GLN A 417 13.98 4.29 24.60
CA GLN A 417 13.29 5.53 24.22
C GLN A 417 13.59 5.97 22.78
N VAL A 418 14.78 5.67 22.25
CA VAL A 418 15.14 5.97 20.86
C VAL A 418 14.23 5.28 19.83
N LEU A 419 13.72 4.08 20.12
CA LEU A 419 12.76 3.39 19.25
C LEU A 419 11.34 3.96 19.35
N GLU A 420 11.05 4.70 20.42
CA GLU A 420 9.78 5.40 20.62
C GLU A 420 9.84 6.80 19.97
N GLU A 421 10.97 7.50 20.09
CA GLU A 421 11.16 8.88 19.61
C GLU A 421 11.49 8.99 18.12
N THR A 422 12.25 8.04 17.56
CA THR A 422 12.61 8.07 16.12
C THR A 422 11.55 7.44 15.21
N GLY A 423 10.50 6.87 15.81
CA GLY A 423 9.42 6.20 15.12
C GLY A 423 9.86 4.95 14.35
N ARG A 424 8.96 4.45 13.49
CA ARG A 424 9.30 3.47 12.45
C ARG A 424 9.18 4.22 11.12
N PRO A 425 10.25 4.87 10.62
CA PRO A 425 10.14 5.84 9.53
C PRO A 425 9.43 5.30 8.28
N LEU A 426 9.61 4.02 7.98
CA LEU A 426 8.92 3.39 6.86
C LEU A 426 7.39 3.33 7.05
N MET A 427 6.91 3.11 8.27
CA MET A 427 5.47 3.06 8.55
C MET A 427 4.83 4.44 8.43
N ASP A 428 5.51 5.48 8.90
CA ASP A 428 5.02 6.86 8.79
C ASP A 428 4.99 7.31 7.32
N LEU A 429 5.98 6.89 6.52
CA LEU A 429 5.97 7.10 5.07
C LEU A 429 4.82 6.35 4.37
N LEU A 430 4.50 5.13 4.83
CA LEU A 430 3.38 4.35 4.27
C LEU A 430 2.02 4.93 4.67
N ASP A 431 1.89 5.50 5.87
CA ASP A 431 0.70 6.22 6.32
C ASP A 431 0.52 7.53 5.54
N ALA A 432 1.60 8.31 5.40
CA ALA A 432 1.60 9.50 4.57
C ALA A 432 1.21 9.20 3.11
N GLN A 433 1.58 8.02 2.59
CA GLN A 433 1.13 7.57 1.28
C GLN A 433 -0.38 7.25 1.24
N LEU A 434 -0.99 6.76 2.33
CA LEU A 434 -2.44 6.49 2.35
C LEU A 434 -3.26 7.77 2.20
N MET A 435 -2.80 8.85 2.85
CA MET A 435 -3.41 10.18 2.75
C MET A 435 -3.43 10.72 1.30
N LEU A 436 -2.51 10.26 0.44
CA LEU A 436 -2.48 10.68 -0.96
C LEU A 436 -3.64 10.12 -1.78
N TYR A 437 -4.13 8.92 -1.44
CA TYR A 437 -5.26 8.32 -2.16
C TYR A 437 -6.59 9.02 -1.84
N GLY A 438 -6.74 9.56 -0.63
CA GLY A 438 -7.98 10.12 -0.12
C GLY A 438 -8.10 9.96 1.40
N SER A 439 -9.20 9.41 1.89
CA SER A 439 -9.51 9.31 3.32
C SER A 439 -8.80 8.16 4.07
N GLY A 440 -7.81 7.51 3.44
CA GLY A 440 -7.10 6.37 4.02
C GLY A 440 -6.13 6.81 5.13
N ARG A 441 -6.00 5.98 6.16
CA ARG A 441 -5.04 6.16 7.26
C ARG A 441 -4.74 4.84 7.98
N GLU A 442 -3.52 4.72 8.48
CA GLU A 442 -3.20 3.77 9.52
C GLU A 442 -3.84 4.26 10.85
N ARG A 443 -4.02 3.33 11.78
CA ARG A 443 -4.65 3.60 13.09
C ARG A 443 -3.79 3.10 14.21
N THR A 444 -3.92 3.72 15.38
CA THR A 444 -3.34 3.17 16.61
C THR A 444 -4.11 1.90 17.02
N LEU A 445 -3.55 1.12 17.95
CA LEU A 445 -4.27 -0.03 18.48
C LEU A 445 -5.59 0.41 19.15
N GLU A 446 -5.56 1.53 19.85
CA GLU A 446 -6.67 2.08 20.60
C GLU A 446 -7.83 2.45 19.68
N GLU A 447 -7.53 3.15 18.58
CA GLU A 447 -8.51 3.51 17.55
C GLU A 447 -9.13 2.25 16.93
N LEU A 448 -8.32 1.24 16.60
CA LEU A 448 -8.81 -0.04 16.06
C LEU A 448 -9.78 -0.74 17.03
N VAL A 449 -9.47 -0.76 18.32
CA VAL A 449 -10.34 -1.38 19.34
C VAL A 449 -11.67 -0.64 19.45
N VAL A 450 -11.66 0.69 19.38
CA VAL A 450 -12.88 1.52 19.45
C VAL A 450 -13.78 1.25 18.25
N ILE A 451 -13.25 1.32 17.02
CA ILE A 451 -14.07 1.09 15.81
C ILE A 451 -14.60 -0.35 15.72
N LEU A 452 -13.81 -1.34 16.19
CA LEU A 452 -14.26 -2.73 16.28
C LEU A 452 -15.44 -2.84 17.24
N ASN A 453 -15.35 -2.25 18.43
CA ASN A 453 -16.42 -2.29 19.41
C ASN A 453 -17.68 -1.60 18.90
N GLU A 454 -17.55 -0.43 18.25
CA GLU A 454 -18.69 0.25 17.63
C GLU A 454 -19.34 -0.59 16.51
N ALA A 455 -18.55 -1.41 15.84
CA ALA A 455 -19.01 -2.37 14.84
C ALA A 455 -19.49 -3.72 15.41
N ASN A 456 -19.75 -3.79 16.73
CA ASN A 456 -20.18 -4.99 17.46
C ASN A 456 -19.14 -6.13 17.44
N TRP A 457 -17.86 -5.81 17.47
CA TRP A 457 -16.76 -6.77 17.62
C TRP A 457 -15.99 -6.54 18.92
N LYS A 458 -15.82 -7.60 19.72
CA LYS A 458 -14.97 -7.58 20.91
C LYS A 458 -13.65 -8.27 20.62
N VAL A 459 -12.54 -7.58 20.89
CA VAL A 459 -11.19 -8.15 20.82
C VAL A 459 -11.00 -9.20 21.93
N GLU A 460 -10.49 -10.37 21.57
CA GLU A 460 -10.17 -11.46 22.51
C GLU A 460 -8.66 -11.72 22.59
N ARG A 461 -7.96 -11.52 21.47
CA ARG A 461 -6.52 -11.78 21.38
C ARG A 461 -5.86 -10.78 20.46
N ILE A 462 -4.69 -10.32 20.88
CA ILE A 462 -3.80 -9.45 20.12
C ILE A 462 -2.51 -10.24 19.88
N ASN A 463 -2.08 -10.31 18.62
CA ASN A 463 -0.84 -10.96 18.24
C ASN A 463 -0.04 -10.07 17.29
N ARG A 464 1.20 -9.78 17.67
CA ARG A 464 2.17 -9.05 16.86
C ARG A 464 3.51 -9.76 17.00
N PRO A 465 3.99 -10.50 15.99
CA PRO A 465 5.21 -11.27 16.11
C PRO A 465 6.45 -10.36 16.05
N GLY A 466 7.33 -10.50 17.04
CA GLY A 466 8.64 -9.83 17.07
C GLY A 466 8.56 -8.31 16.89
N THR A 467 9.47 -7.74 16.09
CA THR A 467 9.47 -6.30 15.77
C THR A 467 8.54 -5.97 14.60
N SER A 468 7.58 -6.83 14.25
CA SER A 468 6.62 -6.53 13.17
C SER A 468 5.83 -5.25 13.46
N SER A 469 5.35 -4.56 12.43
CA SER A 469 4.28 -3.56 12.58
C SER A 469 2.88 -4.11 12.30
N LEU A 470 2.77 -5.39 11.91
CA LEU A 470 1.49 -6.06 11.68
C LEU A 470 0.90 -6.54 12.98
N THR A 471 -0.26 -5.99 13.31
CA THR A 471 -1.05 -6.39 14.46
C THR A 471 -2.23 -7.20 13.98
N GLN A 472 -2.31 -8.45 14.44
CA GLN A 472 -3.46 -9.31 14.25
C GLN A 472 -4.36 -9.22 15.47
N LEU A 473 -5.63 -8.86 15.25
CA LEU A 473 -6.70 -8.85 16.24
C LEU A 473 -7.65 -10.01 15.95
N THR A 474 -7.79 -10.93 16.91
CA THR A 474 -8.85 -11.93 16.90
C THR A 474 -10.03 -11.40 17.70
N CYS A 475 -11.18 -11.30 17.05
CA CYS A 475 -12.38 -10.73 17.62
C CYS A 475 -13.55 -11.73 17.58
N ARG A 476 -14.47 -11.59 18.54
CA ARG A 476 -15.78 -12.25 18.52
C ARG A 476 -16.90 -11.23 18.36
N ARG A 477 -18.04 -11.66 17.83
CA ARG A 477 -19.24 -10.83 17.76
C ARG A 477 -19.74 -10.48 19.17
N ILE A 478 -20.16 -9.24 19.36
CA ILE A 478 -20.95 -8.77 20.50
C ILE A 478 -22.42 -9.02 20.14
N LEU A 479 -23.09 -9.87 20.92
CA LEU A 479 -24.51 -10.18 20.72
C LEU A 479 -25.37 -9.15 21.46
N LYS A 480 -26.43 -8.69 20.83
CA LYS A 480 -27.52 -7.93 21.47
C LYS A 480 -28.62 -8.89 21.93
N THR A 481 -29.44 -8.48 22.89
CA THR A 481 -30.48 -9.34 23.52
C THR A 481 -31.48 -9.92 22.52
N ASP A 482 -31.69 -9.26 21.38
CA ASP A 482 -32.63 -9.68 20.33
C ASP A 482 -31.93 -10.35 19.13
N ASP A 483 -30.61 -10.59 19.21
CA ASP A 483 -29.87 -11.21 18.12
C ASP A 483 -30.22 -12.71 18.01
N ALA A 484 -30.80 -13.10 16.88
CA ALA A 484 -31.00 -14.50 16.55
C ALA A 484 -29.64 -15.19 16.31
N ASP A 485 -29.17 -15.98 17.27
CA ASP A 485 -27.93 -16.77 17.19
C ASP A 485 -28.09 -18.06 16.36
N SER A 486 -28.89 -17.99 15.28
CA SER A 486 -29.33 -19.17 14.53
C SER A 486 -28.62 -19.39 13.20
N TRP A 487 -27.62 -18.55 12.86
CA TRP A 487 -26.87 -18.69 11.61
C TRP A 487 -25.71 -19.68 11.73
N VAL A 488 -26.05 -20.96 11.98
CA VAL A 488 -25.13 -22.06 11.67
C VAL A 488 -25.33 -22.37 10.18
N GLY A 489 -24.47 -21.80 9.35
CA GLY A 489 -24.66 -21.75 7.90
C GLY A 489 -23.38 -22.07 7.16
N GLY A 490 -23.03 -23.36 7.10
CA GLY A 490 -21.88 -23.81 6.35
C GLY A 490 -21.91 -23.46 4.86
N TRP A 491 -20.78 -23.73 4.22
CA TRP A 491 -20.41 -23.65 2.80
C TRP A 491 -21.54 -23.51 1.74
N ASP A 492 -22.66 -24.21 1.89
CA ASP A 492 -23.73 -24.33 0.89
C ASP A 492 -24.77 -23.19 0.92
N LYS A 493 -24.76 -22.30 1.92
CA LYS A 493 -25.68 -21.15 1.95
C LYS A 493 -25.11 -19.96 1.16
N LYS A 494 -25.53 -19.81 -0.11
CA LYS A 494 -25.61 -18.49 -0.77
C LYS A 494 -26.89 -17.78 -0.27
N PRO A 495 -26.95 -16.43 -0.22
CA PRO A 495 -28.20 -15.78 0.15
C PRO A 495 -29.26 -16.04 -0.93
N ILE A 496 -30.46 -16.38 -0.45
CA ILE A 496 -31.69 -16.37 -1.24
C ILE A 496 -31.85 -14.95 -1.79
N SER A 497 -31.98 -14.81 -3.11
CA SER A 497 -32.39 -13.57 -3.75
C SER A 497 -33.78 -13.18 -3.22
N GLY A 498 -33.81 -12.32 -2.22
CA GLY A 498 -35.02 -11.87 -1.53
C GLY A 498 -35.65 -10.66 -2.18
N ASP A 499 -35.89 -10.69 -3.49
CA ASP A 499 -36.96 -9.91 -4.10
C ASP A 499 -38.28 -10.64 -3.81
N GLN A 500 -38.76 -10.54 -2.57
CA GLN A 500 -40.19 -10.68 -2.33
C GLN A 500 -40.84 -9.34 -2.61
N VAL A 501 -41.33 -9.26 -3.84
CA VAL A 501 -42.38 -8.36 -4.30
C VAL A 501 -43.44 -8.20 -3.22
N VAL A 502 -43.46 -7.03 -2.57
CA VAL A 502 -44.68 -6.52 -1.95
C VAL A 502 -45.57 -6.06 -3.11
N PRO A 503 -46.80 -6.57 -3.27
CA PRO A 503 -47.67 -6.10 -4.33
C PRO A 503 -48.15 -4.70 -3.98
N SER A 504 -47.52 -3.67 -4.55
CA SER A 504 -48.08 -2.33 -4.55
C SER A 504 -49.22 -2.29 -5.58
N ASN A 505 -50.37 -1.84 -5.11
CA ASN A 505 -51.59 -1.68 -5.88
C ASN A 505 -51.34 -0.96 -7.20
N LYS A 506 -51.85 -1.53 -8.29
CA LYS A 506 -51.97 -0.88 -9.58
C LYS A 506 -52.71 0.46 -9.42
N VAL A 507 -52.00 1.55 -9.65
CA VAL A 507 -52.61 2.80 -10.09
C VAL A 507 -52.13 3.01 -11.52
N ASN A 508 -53.06 2.83 -12.46
CA ASN A 508 -52.90 3.22 -13.86
C ASN A 508 -52.73 4.73 -13.93
N ILE A 509 -51.62 5.21 -14.47
CA ILE A 509 -51.57 6.53 -15.12
C ILE A 509 -50.83 6.37 -16.45
N SER A 510 -51.63 6.48 -17.51
CA SER A 510 -51.26 6.66 -18.90
C SER A 510 -50.56 8.00 -19.13
N GLN A 511 -49.60 8.00 -20.06
CA GLN A 511 -49.22 9.12 -20.94
C GLN A 511 -49.05 10.50 -20.28
N GLU A 512 -47.82 10.86 -19.89
CA GLU A 512 -47.31 12.24 -19.95
C GLU A 512 -45.80 12.27 -19.68
N THR A 513 -45.00 11.94 -20.70
CA THR A 513 -43.56 12.24 -20.75
C THR A 513 -43.26 12.79 -22.14
N ASP A 514 -43.73 14.01 -22.37
CA ASP A 514 -43.30 14.92 -23.42
C ASP A 514 -43.76 16.32 -23.01
N LYS A 515 -43.03 16.95 -22.06
CA LYS A 515 -43.11 18.40 -21.75
C LYS A 515 -42.19 18.94 -20.65
N THR A 516 -41.32 18.13 -20.04
CA THR A 516 -40.43 18.59 -18.95
C THR A 516 -39.00 18.91 -19.35
N CYS A 517 -38.63 18.83 -20.63
CA CYS A 517 -37.34 19.32 -21.14
C CYS A 517 -37.37 20.75 -21.72
N GLU A 518 -38.55 21.39 -21.84
CA GLU A 518 -38.65 22.77 -22.35
C GLU A 518 -38.81 23.85 -21.28
N ASN A 519 -39.00 23.48 -20.01
CA ASN A 519 -39.22 24.46 -18.92
C ASN A 519 -38.00 24.72 -18.01
N MET A 520 -36.86 24.08 -18.25
CA MET A 520 -35.60 24.40 -17.54
C MET A 520 -34.70 25.40 -18.29
N VAL A 521 -35.11 25.84 -19.49
CA VAL A 521 -34.38 26.85 -20.30
C VAL A 521 -35.00 28.25 -20.16
N LYS A 522 -36.04 28.45 -19.33
CA LYS A 522 -36.74 29.73 -19.17
C LYS A 522 -36.74 30.37 -17.78
N SER A 523 -35.97 29.84 -16.82
CA SER A 523 -35.89 30.42 -15.46
C SER A 523 -34.51 31.00 -15.11
N ALA A 524 -33.68 31.32 -16.11
CA ALA A 524 -32.36 31.93 -15.92
C ALA A 524 -32.24 33.34 -16.53
N GLU A 525 -33.37 33.99 -16.90
CA GLU A 525 -33.37 35.32 -17.53
C GLU A 525 -33.94 36.47 -16.68
N ASP A 526 -34.38 36.25 -15.43
CA ASP A 526 -34.88 37.34 -14.59
C ASP A 526 -34.23 37.37 -13.19
N SER A 527 -33.02 37.92 -13.11
CA SER A 527 -32.52 38.57 -11.89
C SER A 527 -31.46 39.62 -12.21
N GLN A 528 -31.88 40.88 -12.26
CA GLN A 528 -31.01 42.05 -12.24
C GLN A 528 -30.33 42.18 -10.86
N ILE A 529 -29.03 42.46 -10.82
CA ILE A 529 -28.33 43.50 -10.01
C ILE A 529 -26.82 43.49 -10.41
N PRO A 530 -26.12 44.65 -10.44
CA PRO A 530 -25.07 44.92 -11.42
C PRO A 530 -23.63 44.89 -10.87
N GLY A 531 -22.65 44.62 -11.74
CA GLY A 531 -21.27 45.02 -11.51
C GLY A 531 -20.21 44.19 -12.25
N LEU A 532 -19.44 44.89 -13.08
CA LEU A 532 -18.07 44.59 -13.55
C LEU A 532 -17.89 43.66 -14.77
N GLU A 533 -17.89 44.36 -15.91
CA GLU A 533 -16.90 44.34 -17.00
C GLU A 533 -16.51 43.03 -17.69
N GLN A 534 -16.89 43.06 -18.98
CA GLN A 534 -16.55 42.19 -20.09
C GLN A 534 -15.02 42.07 -20.31
N THR A 535 -14.58 40.90 -20.76
CA THR A 535 -13.89 40.81 -22.06
C THR A 535 -13.97 39.39 -22.61
N GLU A 536 -14.44 39.32 -23.85
CA GLU A 536 -14.82 38.13 -24.61
C GLU A 536 -13.61 37.25 -24.99
N THR A 537 -13.80 35.93 -24.92
CA THR A 537 -13.08 34.97 -25.79
C THR A 537 -14.09 34.36 -26.75
N LYS A 538 -14.02 34.75 -28.02
CA LYS A 538 -14.83 34.17 -29.10
C LYS A 538 -14.30 32.79 -29.49
N LYS A 539 -15.25 31.85 -29.50
CA LYS A 539 -15.15 30.49 -30.03
C LYS A 539 -14.68 30.47 -31.48
N ILE A 540 -13.80 29.52 -31.75
CA ILE A 540 -13.52 28.97 -33.08
C ILE A 540 -14.55 27.88 -33.35
N GLN A 541 -15.20 27.91 -34.51
CA GLN A 541 -15.83 26.73 -35.08
C GLN A 541 -15.61 26.67 -36.60
N SER A 542 -15.14 25.49 -36.99
CA SER A 542 -15.54 24.69 -38.16
C SER A 542 -15.04 25.04 -39.57
N ASN A 543 -14.43 23.99 -40.13
CA ASN A 543 -14.58 23.43 -41.48
C ASN A 543 -13.44 23.65 -42.49
N GLU A 544 -12.68 22.57 -42.64
CA GLU A 544 -12.63 21.68 -43.81
C GLU A 544 -12.36 22.25 -45.20
N GLU A 545 -11.40 21.56 -45.82
CA GLU A 545 -11.22 21.26 -47.24
C GLU A 545 -10.31 22.15 -48.14
N ASN A 546 -9.29 21.45 -48.62
CA ASN A 546 -8.77 21.39 -49.99
C ASN A 546 -7.55 22.23 -50.44
N GLU A 547 -6.55 21.45 -50.85
CA GLU A 547 -5.76 21.55 -52.07
C GLU A 547 -4.62 22.57 -52.19
N THR A 548 -3.42 21.99 -52.22
CA THR A 548 -2.33 22.25 -53.18
C THR A 548 -1.67 23.64 -53.22
N LYS A 549 -0.37 23.68 -52.89
CA LYS A 549 0.75 24.06 -53.79
C LYS A 549 1.95 24.55 -52.98
N GLU A 550 3.07 23.83 -53.06
CA GLU A 550 4.40 24.45 -53.03
C GLU A 550 4.54 25.38 -54.24
N PRO A 551 5.31 26.49 -54.15
CA PRO A 551 6.75 26.40 -54.47
C PRO A 551 7.70 27.38 -53.72
N ILE A 552 8.93 26.88 -53.48
CA ILE A 552 10.26 27.46 -53.85
C ILE A 552 10.72 28.81 -53.24
N PHE A 553 11.79 28.71 -52.41
CA PHE A 553 13.02 29.52 -52.17
C PHE A 553 13.33 30.77 -53.06
N PRO A 554 14.10 31.80 -52.58
CA PRO A 554 15.54 31.71 -52.20
C PRO A 554 15.96 32.52 -50.95
N ILE A 555 16.92 32.05 -50.13
CA ILE A 555 18.37 32.34 -50.15
C ILE A 555 18.72 33.83 -50.33
N GLU A 556 19.23 34.46 -49.26
CA GLU A 556 20.43 35.30 -49.34
C GLU A 556 21.12 35.36 -47.96
N ALA A 557 22.43 35.22 -48.01
CA ALA A 557 23.38 35.27 -46.91
C ALA A 557 24.03 36.66 -46.89
N GLU A 558 24.43 37.15 -45.71
CA GLU A 558 25.55 38.08 -45.63
C GLU A 558 26.25 37.98 -44.27
N GLU A 559 27.55 37.68 -44.35
CA GLU A 559 28.56 37.76 -43.29
C GLU A 559 28.86 39.24 -42.94
N ASN A 560 29.23 39.52 -41.69
CA ASN A 560 30.43 40.27 -41.28
C ASN A 560 30.38 40.51 -39.76
N ASN A 561 31.16 39.81 -38.93
CA ASN A 561 32.59 39.97 -38.60
C ASN A 561 32.92 41.18 -37.70
N LEU A 562 33.66 40.87 -36.62
CA LEU A 562 34.64 41.67 -35.85
C LEU A 562 34.21 42.47 -34.60
N ASN A 563 34.78 41.96 -33.49
CA ASN A 563 35.62 42.64 -32.50
C ASN A 563 35.01 43.33 -31.26
N SER A 564 35.38 42.73 -30.12
CA SER A 564 35.71 43.27 -28.78
C SER A 564 36.59 44.55 -28.83
N PRO A 565 36.72 45.37 -27.77
CA PRO A 565 37.28 45.02 -26.44
C PRO A 565 36.55 45.72 -25.26
N ASP A 566 36.80 45.52 -23.96
CA ASP A 566 37.87 44.91 -23.13
C ASP A 566 37.25 44.19 -21.93
#